data_AF-A0A9X1QKH3-F1
#
_entry.id   AF-A0A9X1QKH3-F1
#
_cell.length_a   1.000
_cell.length_b   1.000
_cell.length_c   1.000
_cell.angle_alpha   90.00
_cell.angle_beta   90.00
_cell.angle_gamma   90.00
#
_symmetry.space_group_name_H-M   'P 1'
#
loop_
_entity.id
_entity.type
_entity.pdbx_description
1 polymer ?
#
loop_
_entity_poly.entity_id
_entity_poly.type
_entity_poly.pdbx_seq_one_letter_code
_entity_poly.pdbx_strand_id
1 'polypeptide(L)' 'MSAENDRAFHLERAEHCRKMAEEAGDLAVRHLHEQLAQFHEAEARRSAAEMATDQDLI' A
#
# COMPACT_ATOMS: atom_id res chain seq x y z
N MET A 1 4.92 -14.25 7.46
CA MET A 1 4.60 -12.89 7.94
C MET A 1 3.13 -12.88 8.33
N SER A 2 2.71 -12.09 9.33
CA SER A 2 1.28 -11.98 9.69
C SER A 2 0.58 -11.00 8.75
N ALA A 3 -0.74 -11.15 8.55
CA ALA A 3 -1.53 -10.22 7.75
C ALA A 3 -1.46 -8.76 8.25
N GLU A 4 -1.23 -8.57 9.56
CA GLU A 4 -0.96 -7.25 10.15
C GLU A 4 0.39 -6.67 9.71
N ASN A 5 1.43 -7.50 9.68
CA ASN A 5 2.76 -7.09 9.19
C ASN A 5 2.73 -6.81 7.69
N ASP A 6 1.98 -7.59 6.92
CA ASP A 6 1.81 -7.37 5.47
C ASP A 6 1.07 -6.05 5.22
N ARG A 7 -0.03 -5.79 5.94
CA ARG A 7 -0.73 -4.50 5.86
C ARG A 7 0.18 -3.31 6.18
N ALA A 8 0.94 -3.38 7.27
CA ALA A 8 1.85 -2.30 7.67
C ALA A 8 2.93 -2.05 6.61
N PHE A 9 3.51 -3.12 6.07
CA PHE A 9 4.48 -3.04 4.98
C PHE A 9 3.90 -2.33 3.75
N HIS A 10 2.69 -2.71 3.33
CA HIS A 10 2.06 -2.08 2.17
C HIS A 10 1.76 -0.59 2.42
N LEU A 11 1.32 -0.19 3.62
CA LEU A 11 1.10 1.22 3.94
C LEU A 11 2.39 2.04 3.93
N GLU A 12 3.47 1.52 4.51
CA GLU A 12 4.78 2.18 4.51
C GLU A 12 5.29 2.38 3.06
N ARG A 13 5.13 1.36 2.22
CA ARG A 13 5.50 1.44 0.80
C ARG A 13 4.66 2.46 0.04
N ALA A 14 3.36 2.52 0.28
CA ALA A 14 2.49 3.51 -0.34
C ALA A 14 2.91 4.94 0.02
N GLU A 15 3.19 5.20 1.30
CA GLU A 15 3.68 6.50 1.77
C GLU A 15 5.00 6.89 1.09
N HIS A 16 5.95 5.96 1.02
CA HIS A 16 7.22 6.21 0.35
C HIS A 16 7.03 6.51 -1.14
N CYS A 17 6.18 5.76 -1.84
CA CYS A 17 5.86 6.05 -3.24
C CYS A 17 5.22 7.44 -3.42
N ARG A 18 4.35 7.89 -2.50
CA ARG A 18 3.78 9.25 -2.56
C ARG A 18 4.87 10.32 -2.42
N LYS A 19 5.80 10.17 -1.48
CA LYS A 19 6.95 11.08 -1.34
C LYS A 19 7.79 11.14 -2.62
N MET A 20 8.09 9.98 -3.22
CA MET A 20 8.83 9.93 -4.48
C MET A 20 8.08 10.60 -5.65
N ALA A 21 6.74 10.50 -5.69
CA ALA A 21 5.92 11.18 -6.69
C ALA A 21 5.94 12.71 -6.53
N GLU A 22 5.91 13.20 -5.28
CA GLU A 22 6.00 14.63 -4.95
C GLU A 22 7.36 15.23 -5.33
N GLU A 23 8.44 14.49 -5.10
CA GLU A 23 9.81 14.89 -5.42
C GLU A 23 10.15 14.74 -6.92
N ALA A 24 9.39 13.94 -7.67
CA ALA A 24 9.64 13.71 -9.08
C ALA A 24 9.40 14.97 -9.94
N GLY A 25 10.46 15.42 -10.60
CA GLY A 25 10.40 16.49 -11.61
C GLY A 25 9.88 16.02 -12.98
N ASP A 26 10.00 14.71 -13.27
CA ASP A 26 9.48 14.09 -14.49
C ASP A 26 8.05 13.57 -14.29
N LEU A 27 7.14 13.91 -15.21
CA LEU A 27 5.73 13.56 -15.12
C LEU A 27 5.47 12.05 -15.25
N ALA A 28 6.23 11.33 -16.08
CA ALA A 28 6.09 9.90 -16.22
C ALA A 28 6.56 9.17 -14.95
N VAL A 29 7.66 9.64 -14.36
CA VAL A 29 8.18 9.10 -13.08
C VAL A 29 7.20 9.39 -11.94
N ARG A 30 6.64 10.60 -11.88
CA ARG A 30 5.58 10.94 -10.92
C ARG A 30 4.40 9.99 -11.05
N HIS A 31 3.90 9.79 -12.27
CA HIS A 31 2.73 8.95 -12.50
C HIS A 31 3.00 7.48 -12.14
N LEU A 32 4.19 6.96 -12.43
CA LEU A 32 4.60 5.63 -12.00
C LEU A 32 4.55 5.48 -10.48
N HIS A 33 5.10 6.44 -9.74
CA HIS A 33 5.09 6.42 -8.28
C HIS A 33 3.67 6.56 -7.69
N GLU A 34 2.79 7.36 -8.31
CA GLU A 34 1.37 7.42 -7.94
C GLU A 34 0.66 6.08 -8.14
N GLN A 35 0.90 5.39 -9.26
CA GLN A 35 0.32 4.07 -9.53
C GLN A 35 0.81 3.02 -8.53
N LEU A 36 2.11 3.05 -8.19
CA LEU A 36 2.68 2.16 -7.17
C LEU A 36 2.09 2.43 -5.78
N ALA A 37 1.89 3.69 -5.40
CA ALA A 37 1.23 4.03 -4.15
C ALA A 37 -0.20 3.47 -4.09
N GLN A 38 -0.99 3.65 -5.16
CA GLN A 38 -2.36 3.12 -5.26
C GLN A 38 -2.39 1.59 -5.17
N PHE A 39 -1.43 0.91 -5.81
CA PHE A 39 -1.31 -0.55 -5.73
C PHE A 39 -1.10 -1.00 -4.27
N HIS A 40 -0.14 -0.38 -3.57
CA HIS A 40 0.14 -0.75 -2.19
C HIS A 40 -1.04 -0.43 -1.25
N GLU A 41 -1.79 0.65 -1.46
CA GLU A 41 -3.01 0.94 -0.70
C GLU A 41 -4.12 -0.10 -0.94
N ALA A 42 -4.25 -0.60 -2.17
CA ALA A 42 -5.20 -1.66 -2.49
C ALA A 42 -4.83 -2.98 -1.79
N GLU A 43 -3.56 -3.35 -1.78
CA GLU A 43 -3.08 -4.55 -1.07
C GLU A 43 -3.24 -4.41 0.45
N ALA A 44 -2.92 -3.26 1.05
CA ALA A 44 -3.16 -3.01 2.47
C ALA A 44 -4.66 -3.15 2.84
N ARG A 45 -5.56 -2.75 1.94
CA ARG A 45 -7.01 -2.91 2.12
C ARG A 45 -7.45 -4.37 2.05
N ARG A 46 -6.82 -5.16 1.17
CA ARG A 46 -7.06 -6.61 1.06
C ARG A 46 -6.63 -7.34 2.32
N SER A 47 -5.41 -7.09 2.81
CA SER A 47 -4.93 -7.68 4.06
C SER A 47 -5.83 -7.32 5.25
N ALA A 48 -6.37 -6.08 5.29
CA ALA A 48 -7.32 -5.69 6.32
C ALA A 48 -8.65 -6.48 6.25
N ALA A 49 -9.15 -6.77 5.05
CA ALA A 49 -10.36 -7.56 4.85
C ALA A 49 -10.16 -9.04 5.20
N GLU A 50 -8.99 -9.59 4.88
CA GLU A 50 -8.61 -10.96 5.25
C GLU A 50 -8.55 -11.11 6.78
N MET A 51 -7.92 -10.16 7.48
CA MET A 51 -7.90 -10.14 8.95
C MET A 51 -9.29 -10.05 9.58
N ALA A 52 -10.21 -9.29 8.98
CA ALA A 52 -11.59 -9.18 9.47
C ALA A 52 -12.36 -10.50 9.29
N THR A 53 -12.11 -11.21 8.19
CA THR A 53 -12.74 -12.50 7.90
C THR A 53 -12.21 -13.60 8.83
N ASP A 54 -10.92 -13.57 9.16
CA ASP A 54 -10.30 -14.51 10.12
C ASP A 54 -10.79 -14.27 11.56
N GLN A 55 -11.18 -13.05 11.94
CA GLN A 55 -11.77 -12.76 13.26
C GLN A 55 -13.21 -13.24 13.39
N ASP A 56 -14.00 -13.27 12.31
CA ASP A 56 -15.40 -13.75 12.32
C ASP A 56 -15.51 -15.30 12.35
N LEU A 57 -14.39 -16.01 12.18
CA LEU A 57 -14.31 -17.47 12.19
C LEU A 57 -13.91 -18.06 13.57
N ILE A 58 -13.81 -17.24 14.62
CA ILE A 58 -13.38 -17.63 15.99
C ILE A 58 -14.55 -17.56 16.98
#